data_AF-A0A3B8U7E5-F1
#
_entry.id   AF-A0A3B8U7E5-F1
#
_cell.length_a   1.000
_cell.length_b   1.000
_cell.length_c   1.000
_cell.angle_alpha   90.00
_cell.angle_beta   90.00
_cell.angle_gamma   90.00
#
_symmetry.space_group_name_H-M   'P 1'
#
loop_
_entity.id
_entity.type
_entity.pdbx_description
1 polymer ?
#
loop_
_entity_poly.entity_id
_entity_poly.type
_entity_poly.pdbx_seq_one_letter_code
_entity_poly.pdbx_strand_id
1 'polypeptide(L)'
;MAHFSTTPRFLLCQMAAEHSESIDAGFIHLDNPQIKVAVEKLGLKKPPLSKRDHLAYKYLPVLDGRMCTYPGYQWRLLSNSVCLKQESDEVQWFYRALKPYVHYIPVQNDLSDLLEKIEWARKHDREAQNISIQAQQFASQHLKFEDVYFYLYLALHHYAKHQNIDFQQLKKETSLDPQWKCIQYRKRLSLKKTLNKLKTKIIIN
;
A
#
# COMPACT_ATOMS: atom_id res chain seq x y z
N MET A 1 4.43 7.51 24.07
CA MET A 1 5.22 8.68 23.61
C MET A 1 6.62 8.25 23.13
N ALA A 2 7.45 7.61 23.97
CA ALA A 2 8.86 7.29 23.63
C ALA A 2 9.07 6.51 22.30
N HIS A 3 8.23 5.51 22.01
CA HIS A 3 8.32 4.79 20.73
C HIS A 3 7.85 5.62 19.53
N PHE A 4 6.93 6.58 19.72
CA PHE A 4 6.41 7.36 18.60
C PHE A 4 7.44 8.38 18.07
N SER A 5 8.19 8.99 18.98
CA SER A 5 9.22 9.98 18.65
C SER A 5 10.42 9.40 17.90
N THR A 6 10.60 8.09 17.91
CA THR A 6 11.65 7.40 17.14
C THR A 6 11.13 6.81 15.83
N THR A 7 9.85 7.00 15.49
CA THR A 7 9.32 6.47 14.23
C THR A 7 9.83 7.29 13.04
N PRO A 8 10.08 6.67 11.86
CA PRO A 8 10.60 7.39 10.70
C PRO A 8 9.71 8.56 10.27
N ARG A 9 8.38 8.42 10.35
CA ARG A 9 7.45 9.51 10.01
C ARG A 9 7.52 10.69 10.97
N PHE A 10 7.77 10.44 12.26
CA PHE A 10 7.98 11.50 13.23
C PHE A 10 9.30 12.22 12.96
N LEU A 11 10.38 11.44 12.77
CA LEU A 11 11.70 11.97 12.44
C LEU A 11 11.66 12.84 11.17
N LEU A 12 10.99 12.39 10.11
CA LEU A 12 10.80 13.18 8.89
C LEU A 12 10.13 14.54 9.16
N CYS A 13 9.07 14.56 9.98
CA CYS A 13 8.38 15.82 10.30
C CYS A 13 9.24 16.74 11.17
N GLN A 14 10.02 16.18 12.10
CA GLN A 14 10.98 16.94 12.90
C GLN A 14 12.07 17.55 12.01
N MET A 15 12.68 16.75 11.12
CA MET A 15 13.66 17.24 10.14
C MET A 15 13.06 18.32 9.23
N ALA A 16 11.78 18.24 8.87
CA ALA A 16 11.09 19.29 8.09
C ALA A 16 10.94 20.62 8.85
N ALA A 17 10.87 20.59 10.18
CA ALA A 17 10.86 21.80 10.99
C ALA A 17 12.25 22.46 11.05
N GLU A 18 13.31 21.65 10.98
CA GLU A 18 14.72 22.10 11.03
C GLU A 18 15.28 22.48 9.65
N HIS A 19 14.77 21.87 8.57
CA HIS A 19 15.25 21.98 7.18
C HIS A 19 14.10 22.29 6.20
N SER A 20 13.32 23.33 6.49
CA SER A 20 12.11 23.69 5.73
C SER A 20 12.37 24.07 4.27
N GLU A 21 13.59 24.46 3.93
CA GLU A 21 14.04 24.71 2.56
C GLU A 21 14.24 23.43 1.75
N SER A 22 14.39 22.29 2.43
CA SER A 22 14.66 21.00 1.80
C SER A 22 13.53 19.98 1.95
N ILE A 23 12.77 20.03 3.04
CA ILE A 23 11.74 19.04 3.35
C ILE A 23 10.42 19.76 3.68
N ASP A 24 9.37 19.38 2.95
CA ASP A 24 7.99 19.77 3.23
C ASP A 24 7.19 18.55 3.70
N ALA A 25 7.16 18.31 5.02
CA ALA A 25 6.42 17.21 5.62
C ALA A 25 5.63 17.67 6.85
N GLY A 26 4.53 16.98 7.16
CA GLY A 26 3.72 17.21 8.34
C GLY A 26 2.63 16.16 8.52
N PHE A 27 2.14 16.02 9.76
CA PHE A 27 1.05 15.11 10.09
C PHE A 27 -0.30 15.74 9.76
N ILE A 28 -1.20 14.93 9.18
CA ILE A 28 -2.58 15.35 8.87
C ILE A 28 -3.57 14.84 9.92
N HIS A 29 -3.54 13.53 10.20
CA HIS A 29 -4.52 12.82 11.02
C HIS A 29 -3.80 11.92 12.02
N LEU A 30 -4.26 11.93 13.28
CA LEU A 30 -3.67 11.21 14.40
C LEU A 30 -4.81 10.73 15.29
N ASP A 31 -5.01 9.41 15.37
CA ASP A 31 -6.08 8.79 16.16
C ASP A 31 -5.83 8.89 17.67
N ASN A 32 -4.57 8.86 18.09
CA ASN A 32 -4.20 8.89 19.50
C ASN A 32 -4.19 10.34 20.03
N PRO A 33 -5.05 10.69 21.01
CA PRO A 33 -5.16 12.07 21.49
C PRO A 33 -3.88 12.62 22.12
N GLN A 34 -3.12 11.78 22.83
CA GLN A 34 -1.86 12.20 23.49
C GLN A 34 -0.79 12.53 22.45
N ILE A 35 -0.69 11.72 21.40
CA ILE A 35 0.22 11.96 20.28
C ILE A 35 -0.20 13.21 19.51
N LYS A 36 -1.51 13.39 19.28
CA LYS A 36 -2.05 14.58 18.62
C LYS A 36 -1.64 15.86 19.33
N VAL A 37 -1.84 15.94 20.65
CA VAL A 37 -1.44 17.11 21.46
C VAL A 37 0.06 17.36 21.38
N ALA A 38 0.89 16.31 21.43
CA ALA A 38 2.34 16.45 21.32
C ALA A 38 2.77 17.00 19.94
N VAL A 39 2.24 16.44 18.86
CA VAL A 39 2.53 16.87 17.48
C VAL A 39 2.07 18.32 17.25
N GLU A 40 0.90 18.70 17.78
CA GLU A 40 0.38 20.07 17.71
C GLU A 40 1.27 21.05 18.47
N LYS A 41 1.69 20.70 19.69
CA LYS A 41 2.61 21.51 20.50
C LYS A 41 3.96 21.72 19.80
N LEU A 42 4.43 20.73 19.04
CA LEU A 42 5.66 20.80 18.27
C LEU A 42 5.50 21.49 16.90
N GLY A 43 4.29 21.91 16.51
CA GLY A 43 4.05 22.56 15.23
C GLY A 43 4.18 21.63 14.01
N LEU A 44 4.09 20.31 14.21
CA LEU A 44 4.33 19.31 13.15
C LEU A 44 3.08 18.94 12.34
N LYS A 45 1.99 19.71 12.48
CA LYS A 45 0.74 19.53 11.72
C LYS A 45 0.77 20.33 10.42
N LYS A 46 0.22 19.75 9.34
CA LYS A 46 0.00 20.44 8.06
C LYS A 46 -1.38 20.14 7.49
N PRO A 47 -1.94 21.03 6.65
CA PRO A 47 -3.16 20.73 5.92
C PRO A 47 -2.96 19.53 4.98
N PRO A 48 -4.00 18.74 4.72
CA PRO A 48 -3.90 17.61 3.81
C PRO A 48 -3.69 18.08 2.37
N LEU A 49 -2.84 17.36 1.64
CA LEU A 49 -2.63 17.51 0.21
C LEU A 49 -3.24 16.34 -0.55
N SER A 50 -3.81 16.60 -1.73
CA SER A 50 -4.27 15.55 -2.64
C SER A 50 -3.06 14.85 -3.28
N LYS A 51 -3.28 13.66 -3.87
CA LYS A 51 -2.22 12.97 -4.64
C LYS A 51 -1.70 13.84 -5.79
N ARG A 52 -2.56 14.67 -6.40
CA ARG A 52 -2.20 15.56 -7.49
C ARG A 52 -1.25 16.66 -7.03
N ASP A 53 -1.47 17.21 -5.84
CA ASP A 53 -0.62 18.27 -5.29
C ASP A 53 0.80 17.74 -5.01
N HIS A 54 0.93 16.48 -4.60
CA HIS A 54 2.23 15.83 -4.41
C HIS A 54 3.03 15.70 -5.71
N LEU A 55 2.40 15.72 -6.88
CA LEU A 55 3.10 15.62 -8.17
C LEU A 55 3.94 16.86 -8.50
N ALA A 56 3.78 17.96 -7.74
CA ALA A 56 4.64 19.12 -7.85
C ALA A 56 6.05 18.92 -7.23
N TYR A 57 6.25 17.84 -6.46
CA TYR A 57 7.50 17.59 -5.74
C TYR A 57 8.34 16.54 -6.44
N LYS A 58 9.65 16.78 -6.60
CA LYS A 58 10.57 15.83 -7.26
C LYS A 58 10.82 14.56 -6.44
N TYR A 59 10.70 14.63 -5.11
CA TYR A 59 11.10 13.56 -4.20
C TYR A 59 9.94 13.21 -3.28
N LEU A 60 9.52 11.94 -3.27
CA LEU A 60 8.40 11.48 -2.45
C LEU A 60 8.89 10.38 -1.48
N PRO A 61 8.78 10.61 -0.15
CA PRO A 61 9.21 9.61 0.82
C PRO A 61 8.21 8.43 0.88
N VAL A 62 8.76 7.23 1.02
CA VAL A 62 8.03 5.97 1.21
C VAL A 62 8.46 5.38 2.54
N LEU A 63 7.76 5.82 3.60
CA LEU A 63 8.04 5.47 4.99
C LEU A 63 6.91 4.64 5.59
N ASP A 64 7.27 3.55 6.24
CA ASP A 64 6.30 2.61 6.80
C ASP A 64 5.55 3.22 7.98
N GLY A 65 4.36 2.67 8.23
CA GLY A 65 3.50 3.06 9.34
C GLY A 65 3.52 1.97 10.40
N ARG A 66 2.33 1.43 10.69
CA ARG A 66 2.23 0.19 11.47
C ARG A 66 2.79 -1.03 10.71
N MET A 67 2.70 -0.99 9.39
CA MET A 67 3.18 -1.99 8.44
C MET A 67 3.74 -1.25 7.22
N CYS A 68 4.11 -1.98 6.17
CA CYS A 68 4.47 -1.41 4.87
C CYS A 68 3.51 -0.32 4.35
N THR A 69 4.05 0.64 3.60
CA THR A 69 3.29 1.74 2.99
C THR A 69 2.28 1.29 1.92
N TYR A 70 1.04 1.00 2.32
CA TYR A 70 -0.04 0.60 1.42
C TYR A 70 -1.27 1.52 1.51
N PRO A 71 -1.91 1.93 0.40
CA PRO A 71 -1.54 1.72 -1.03
C PRO A 71 -0.61 2.84 -1.55
N GLY A 72 0.15 3.46 -0.66
CA GLY A 72 0.85 4.71 -0.95
C GLY A 72 2.04 4.58 -1.91
N TYR A 73 2.65 3.40 -2.04
CA TYR A 73 3.87 3.27 -2.85
C TYR A 73 3.54 3.14 -4.35
N GLN A 74 2.49 2.41 -4.71
CA GLN A 74 2.09 2.16 -6.11
C GLN A 74 1.89 3.46 -6.91
N TRP A 75 1.14 4.42 -6.35
CA TRP A 75 0.90 5.68 -7.06
C TRP A 75 2.14 6.58 -7.11
N ARG A 76 3.04 6.49 -6.13
CA ARG A 76 4.31 7.23 -6.13
C ARG A 76 5.26 6.70 -7.21
N LEU A 77 5.29 5.40 -7.45
CA LEU A 77 6.03 4.83 -8.58
C LEU A 77 5.52 5.41 -9.93
N LEU A 78 4.22 5.68 -10.05
CA LEU A 78 3.61 6.28 -11.24
C LEU A 78 3.71 7.82 -11.31
N SER A 79 4.27 8.48 -10.30
CA SER A 79 4.18 9.94 -10.13
C SER A 79 5.20 10.75 -10.93
N ASN A 80 6.14 10.09 -11.63
CA ASN A 80 7.36 10.69 -12.19
C ASN A 80 8.27 11.38 -11.16
N SER A 81 7.96 11.25 -9.86
CA SER A 81 8.84 11.67 -8.76
C SER A 81 9.75 10.52 -8.36
N VAL A 82 10.91 10.84 -7.80
CA VAL A 82 11.82 9.83 -7.24
C VAL A 82 11.31 9.40 -5.87
N CYS A 83 11.14 8.09 -5.69
CA CYS A 83 10.79 7.53 -4.39
C CYS A 83 12.03 7.42 -3.50
N LEU A 84 11.99 8.03 -2.32
CA LEU A 84 12.98 7.84 -1.25
C LEU A 84 12.43 6.77 -0.31
N LYS A 85 12.86 5.52 -0.48
CA LYS A 85 12.27 4.36 0.21
C LYS A 85 13.09 3.98 1.43
N GLN A 86 12.44 3.94 2.60
CA GLN A 86 13.09 3.44 3.80
C GLN A 86 13.48 1.95 3.66
N GLU A 87 14.64 1.61 4.19
CA GLU A 87 15.06 0.24 4.45
C GLU A 87 14.31 -0.30 5.67
N SER A 88 13.64 -1.44 5.49
CA SER A 88 12.67 -1.99 6.44
C SER A 88 12.39 -3.44 6.07
N ASP A 89 12.13 -4.27 7.08
CA ASP A 89 11.72 -5.67 6.90
C ASP A 89 10.28 -5.78 6.36
N GLU A 90 9.52 -4.69 6.43
CA GLU A 90 8.17 -4.60 5.91
C GLU A 90 8.15 -4.65 4.37
N VAL A 91 7.48 -5.66 3.82
CA VAL A 91 7.43 -5.91 2.37
C VAL A 91 6.00 -5.99 1.86
N GLN A 92 5.79 -5.51 0.62
CA GLN A 92 4.63 -5.89 -0.17
C GLN A 92 5.03 -6.93 -1.22
N TRP A 93 4.01 -7.57 -1.79
CA TRP A 93 4.13 -8.64 -2.79
C TRP A 93 5.05 -8.30 -3.98
N PHE A 94 5.14 -7.03 -4.38
CA PHE A 94 5.97 -6.58 -5.51
C PHE A 94 7.33 -6.00 -5.12
N TYR A 95 7.62 -5.77 -3.83
CA TYR A 95 8.82 -5.03 -3.41
C TYR A 95 10.10 -5.73 -3.86
N ARG A 96 10.12 -7.07 -3.87
CA ARG A 96 11.29 -7.87 -4.25
C ARG A 96 11.67 -7.73 -5.73
N ALA A 97 10.76 -7.25 -6.57
CA ALA A 97 11.04 -6.98 -7.97
C ALA A 97 11.63 -5.58 -8.19
N LEU A 98 11.47 -4.67 -7.22
CA LEU A 98 12.10 -3.36 -7.24
C LEU A 98 13.58 -3.47 -6.85
N LYS A 99 14.38 -2.52 -7.34
CA LYS A 99 15.84 -2.50 -7.19
C LYS A 99 16.28 -1.10 -6.77
N PRO A 100 17.15 -0.98 -5.75
CA PRO A 100 17.71 0.31 -5.34
C PRO A 100 18.50 0.93 -6.49
N TYR A 101 18.42 2.26 -6.62
CA TYR A 101 19.00 3.08 -7.70
C TYR A 101 18.58 2.71 -9.12
N VAL A 102 17.62 1.79 -9.28
CA VAL A 102 16.93 1.55 -10.56
C VAL A 102 15.51 2.10 -10.47
N HIS A 103 14.79 1.83 -9.37
CA HIS A 103 13.38 2.22 -9.22
C HIS A 103 13.13 3.18 -8.05
N TYR A 104 14.07 3.30 -7.12
CA TYR A 104 13.97 4.17 -5.95
C TYR A 104 15.36 4.42 -5.36
N ILE A 105 15.50 5.45 -4.53
CA ILE A 105 16.72 5.67 -3.73
C ILE A 105 16.47 5.12 -2.32
N PRO A 106 17.29 4.17 -1.82
CA PRO A 106 17.18 3.66 -0.46
C PRO A 106 17.61 4.72 0.57
N VAL A 107 16.94 4.72 1.71
CA VAL A 107 17.22 5.56 2.88
C VAL A 107 17.25 4.66 4.11
N GLN A 108 18.17 4.88 5.05
CA GLN A 108 18.25 4.12 6.29
C GLN A 108 16.96 4.22 7.10
N ASN A 109 16.66 3.19 7.90
CA ASN A 109 15.41 3.11 8.67
C ASN A 109 15.24 4.31 9.63
N ASP A 110 16.34 4.77 10.23
CA ASP A 110 16.38 5.91 11.15
C ASP A 110 16.44 7.28 10.45
N LEU A 111 16.41 7.29 9.10
CA LEU A 111 16.53 8.48 8.24
C LEU A 111 17.83 9.28 8.40
N SER A 112 18.86 8.70 9.02
CA SER A 112 20.13 9.37 9.27
C SER A 112 20.83 9.87 8.00
N ASP A 113 20.60 9.21 6.86
CA ASP A 113 21.16 9.58 5.56
C ASP A 113 20.19 10.32 4.64
N LEU A 114 18.98 10.67 5.09
CA LEU A 114 17.93 11.25 4.23
C LEU A 114 18.39 12.55 3.54
N LEU A 115 19.00 13.47 4.27
CA LEU A 115 19.48 14.74 3.71
C LEU A 115 20.61 14.52 2.70
N GLU A 116 21.52 13.59 2.98
CA GLU A 116 22.58 13.19 2.04
C GLU A 116 21.97 12.66 0.74
N LYS A 117 20.95 11.79 0.82
CA LYS A 117 20.27 11.25 -0.37
C LYS A 117 19.53 12.32 -1.17
N ILE A 118 18.91 13.30 -0.51
CA ILE A 118 18.28 14.44 -1.18
C ILE A 118 19.33 15.26 -1.92
N GLU A 119 20.45 15.58 -1.28
CA GLU A 119 21.54 16.35 -1.89
C GLU A 119 22.21 15.60 -3.04
N TRP A 120 22.40 14.29 -2.90
CA TRP A 120 22.89 13.45 -3.99
C TRP A 120 21.94 13.51 -5.19
N ALA A 121 20.63 13.35 -4.97
CA ALA A 121 19.64 13.39 -6.05
C ALA A 121 19.59 14.75 -6.76
N ARG A 122 19.74 15.86 -6.00
CA ARG A 122 19.82 17.22 -6.57
C ARG A 122 21.06 17.42 -7.43
N LYS A 123 22.22 16.89 -7.02
CA LYS A 123 23.48 16.97 -7.78
C LYS A 123 23.50 16.07 -9.01
N HIS A 124 22.74 14.98 -8.99
CA HIS A 124 22.66 13.99 -10.07
C HIS A 124 21.26 13.97 -10.71
N ASP A 125 20.72 15.14 -11.06
CA ASP A 125 19.32 15.30 -11.50
C ASP A 125 18.95 14.40 -12.68
N ARG A 126 19.86 14.18 -13.63
CA ARG A 126 19.65 13.25 -14.77
C ARG A 126 19.53 11.79 -14.32
N GLU A 127 20.36 11.35 -13.38
CA GLU A 127 20.30 10.00 -12.84
C GLU A 127 19.03 9.80 -12.01
N ALA A 128 18.70 10.79 -11.18
CA ALA A 128 17.47 10.82 -10.40
C ALA A 128 16.23 10.76 -11.33
N GLN A 129 16.22 11.51 -12.42
CA GLN A 129 15.16 11.46 -13.42
C GLN A 129 15.06 10.08 -14.08
N ASN A 130 16.19 9.45 -14.42
CA ASN A 130 16.18 8.10 -14.96
C ASN A 130 15.58 7.09 -13.97
N ILE A 131 15.87 7.22 -12.66
CA ILE A 131 15.27 6.38 -11.61
C ILE A 131 13.74 6.52 -11.60
N SER A 132 13.19 7.75 -11.69
CA SER A 132 11.74 7.93 -11.68
C SER A 132 11.07 7.40 -12.96
N ILE A 133 11.72 7.52 -14.12
CA ILE A 133 11.23 6.93 -15.38
C ILE A 133 11.17 5.40 -15.29
N GLN A 134 12.24 4.77 -14.82
CA GLN A 134 12.29 3.31 -14.65
C GLN A 134 11.25 2.82 -13.63
N ALA A 135 11.04 3.56 -12.54
CA ALA A 135 9.99 3.28 -11.56
C ALA A 135 8.57 3.33 -12.17
N GLN A 136 8.31 4.35 -12.99
CA GLN A 136 7.04 4.55 -13.67
C GLN A 136 6.79 3.46 -14.72
N GLN A 137 7.81 3.10 -15.49
CA GLN A 137 7.75 1.99 -16.46
C GLN A 137 7.45 0.67 -15.74
N PHE A 138 8.16 0.36 -14.65
CA PHE A 138 7.91 -0.84 -13.87
C PHE A 138 6.46 -0.90 -13.39
N ALA A 139 5.96 0.17 -12.76
CA ALA A 139 4.60 0.19 -12.23
C ALA A 139 3.54 0.09 -13.34
N SER A 140 3.74 0.79 -14.46
CA SER A 140 2.78 0.77 -15.58
C SER A 140 2.76 -0.58 -16.31
N GLN A 141 3.82 -1.37 -16.25
CA GLN A 141 3.93 -2.67 -16.92
C GLN A 141 3.60 -3.86 -16.03
N HIS A 142 3.85 -3.77 -14.72
CA HIS A 142 3.85 -4.93 -13.81
C HIS A 142 2.99 -4.78 -12.55
N LEU A 143 2.36 -3.62 -12.34
CA LEU A 143 1.48 -3.38 -11.19
C LEU A 143 0.04 -3.06 -11.60
N LYS A 144 -0.40 -3.60 -12.75
CA LYS A 144 -1.78 -3.45 -13.21
C LYS A 144 -2.72 -4.32 -12.38
N PHE A 145 -4.01 -4.12 -12.57
CA PHE A 145 -5.02 -4.89 -11.86
C PHE A 145 -4.97 -6.39 -12.21
N GLU A 146 -4.64 -6.70 -13.45
CA GLU A 146 -4.41 -8.05 -13.94
C GLU A 146 -3.24 -8.72 -13.23
N ASP A 147 -2.15 -7.99 -12.97
CA ASP A 147 -0.97 -8.50 -12.26
C ASP A 147 -1.29 -8.86 -10.80
N VAL A 148 -2.17 -8.07 -10.15
CA VAL A 148 -2.65 -8.37 -8.78
C VAL A 148 -3.39 -9.69 -8.74
N TYR A 149 -4.30 -9.94 -9.69
CA TYR A 149 -5.02 -11.21 -9.76
C TYR A 149 -4.12 -12.37 -10.15
N PHE A 150 -3.17 -12.13 -11.05
CA PHE A 150 -2.23 -13.16 -11.45
C PHE A 150 -1.34 -13.57 -10.26
N TYR A 151 -0.85 -12.61 -9.49
CA TYR A 151 -0.11 -12.89 -8.25
C TYR A 151 -0.97 -13.66 -7.24
N LEU A 152 -2.23 -13.27 -7.02
CA LEU A 152 -3.16 -13.98 -6.14
C LEU A 152 -3.37 -15.43 -6.60
N TYR A 153 -3.57 -15.65 -7.90
CA TYR A 153 -3.70 -16.98 -8.47
C TYR A 153 -2.45 -17.82 -8.21
N LEU A 154 -1.26 -17.29 -8.51
CA LEU A 154 -0.01 -18.00 -8.28
C LEU A 154 0.20 -18.32 -6.80
N ALA A 155 -0.05 -17.37 -5.91
CA ALA A 155 0.08 -17.56 -4.47
C ALA A 155 -0.81 -18.71 -3.97
N LEU A 156 -2.10 -18.70 -4.36
CA LEU A 156 -3.03 -19.76 -3.99
C LEU A 156 -2.69 -21.10 -4.63
N HIS A 157 -2.27 -21.10 -5.89
CA HIS A 157 -1.87 -22.30 -6.62
C HIS A 157 -0.63 -22.95 -6.00
N HIS A 158 0.38 -22.17 -5.66
CA HIS A 158 1.57 -22.66 -4.95
C HIS A 158 1.22 -23.15 -3.55
N TYR A 159 0.43 -22.39 -2.79
CA TYR A 159 -0.01 -22.81 -1.46
C TYR A 159 -0.76 -24.15 -1.50
N ALA A 160 -1.67 -24.35 -2.46
CA ALA A 160 -2.43 -25.59 -2.61
C ALA A 160 -1.54 -26.83 -2.83
N LYS A 161 -0.38 -26.70 -3.48
CA LYS A 161 0.58 -27.82 -3.64
C LYS A 161 1.19 -28.29 -2.31
N HIS A 162 1.20 -27.44 -1.30
CA HIS A 162 1.69 -27.77 0.05
C HIS A 162 0.59 -28.25 0.99
N GLN A 163 -0.67 -28.23 0.55
CA GLN A 163 -1.79 -28.72 1.34
C GLN A 163 -1.97 -30.21 1.12
N ASN A 164 -2.03 -30.99 2.22
CA ASN A 164 -2.47 -32.37 2.19
C ASN A 164 -3.99 -32.44 2.45
N ILE A 165 -4.78 -31.85 1.54
CA ILE A 165 -6.24 -31.85 1.66
C ILE A 165 -6.82 -33.00 0.86
N ASP A 166 -7.57 -33.88 1.53
CA ASP A 166 -8.52 -34.76 0.86
C ASP A 166 -9.76 -33.94 0.48
N PHE A 167 -9.84 -33.57 -0.80
CA PHE A 167 -10.96 -32.81 -1.32
C PHE A 167 -12.30 -33.55 -1.24
N GLN A 168 -12.30 -34.89 -1.28
CA GLN A 168 -13.55 -35.66 -1.14
C GLN A 168 -14.04 -35.63 0.29
N GLN A 169 -13.13 -35.79 1.25
CA GLN A 169 -13.46 -35.66 2.67
C GLN A 169 -13.93 -34.24 3.00
N LEU A 170 -13.20 -33.21 2.58
CA LEU A 170 -13.58 -31.82 2.81
C LEU A 170 -14.96 -31.50 2.22
N LYS A 171 -15.26 -32.01 1.02
CA LYS A 171 -16.57 -31.81 0.38
C LYS A 171 -17.69 -32.51 1.14
N LYS A 172 -17.42 -33.70 1.69
CA LYS A 172 -18.37 -34.43 2.54
C LYS A 172 -18.65 -33.64 3.83
N GLU A 173 -17.61 -33.23 4.55
CA GLU A 173 -17.71 -32.47 5.79
C GLU A 173 -18.44 -31.14 5.59
N THR A 174 -18.06 -30.37 4.58
CA THR A 174 -18.70 -29.07 4.27
C THR A 174 -20.16 -29.21 3.79
N SER A 175 -20.55 -30.34 3.20
CA SER A 175 -21.95 -30.59 2.84
C SER A 175 -22.85 -30.90 4.03
N LEU A 176 -22.27 -31.39 5.12
CA LEU A 176 -22.97 -31.75 6.36
C LEU A 176 -23.01 -30.59 7.36
N ASP A 177 -22.14 -29.59 7.21
CA ASP A 177 -22.11 -28.41 8.06
C ASP A 177 -23.30 -27.46 7.75
N PRO A 178 -24.28 -27.31 8.67
CA PRO A 178 -25.43 -26.44 8.47
C PRO A 178 -25.07 -24.94 8.44
N GLN A 179 -23.88 -24.56 8.92
CA GLN A 179 -23.37 -23.19 8.85
C GLN A 179 -22.67 -22.92 7.51
N TRP A 180 -22.20 -23.97 6.81
CA TRP A 180 -21.52 -23.84 5.53
C TRP A 180 -22.51 -23.52 4.40
N LYS A 181 -22.69 -22.22 4.13
CA LYS A 181 -23.49 -21.74 3.00
C LYS A 181 -22.60 -21.34 1.84
N CYS A 182 -22.47 -22.23 0.85
CA CYS A 182 -21.79 -21.87 -0.39
C CYS A 182 -22.48 -20.64 -1.02
N ILE A 183 -21.72 -19.54 -1.15
CA ILE A 183 -22.21 -18.24 -1.61
C ILE A 183 -22.84 -18.33 -3.01
N GLN A 184 -22.34 -19.22 -3.86
CA GLN A 184 -22.90 -19.46 -5.20
C GLN A 184 -24.33 -20.03 -5.14
N TYR A 185 -24.64 -20.88 -4.15
CA TYR A 185 -26.01 -21.38 -3.94
C TYR A 185 -26.95 -20.32 -3.38
N ARG A 186 -26.43 -19.31 -2.67
CA ARG A 186 -27.23 -18.19 -2.14
C ARG A 186 -27.89 -17.39 -3.27
N LYS A 187 -27.16 -17.10 -4.36
CA LYS A 187 -27.71 -16.42 -5.55
C LYS A 187 -28.75 -17.27 -6.27
N ARG A 188 -28.49 -18.58 -6.46
CA ARG A 188 -29.43 -19.50 -7.11
C ARG A 188 -30.74 -19.65 -6.33
N LEU A 189 -30.67 -19.75 -5.00
CA LEU A 189 -31.85 -19.82 -4.14
C LEU A 189 -32.68 -18.54 -4.19
N SER A 190 -32.04 -17.37 -4.20
CA SER A 190 -32.71 -16.08 -4.40
C SER A 190 -33.43 -16.04 -5.74
N LEU A 191 -32.76 -16.41 -6.84
CA LEU A 191 -33.33 -16.43 -8.18
C LEU A 191 -34.53 -17.39 -8.28
N LYS A 192 -34.40 -18.60 -7.72
CA LYS A 192 -35.46 -19.63 -7.71
C LYS A 192 -36.67 -19.17 -6.90
N LYS A 193 -36.46 -18.45 -5.79
CA LYS A 193 -37.54 -17.85 -4.98
C LYS A 193 -38.28 -16.75 -5.75
N THR A 194 -37.55 -15.90 -6.48
CA THR A 194 -38.13 -14.86 -7.35
C THR A 194 -38.93 -15.49 -8.50
N LEU A 195 -38.37 -16.48 -9.20
CA LEU A 195 -39.04 -17.20 -10.28
C LEU A 195 -40.31 -17.93 -9.81
N ASN A 196 -40.26 -18.57 -8.63
CA ASN A 196 -41.44 -19.23 -8.07
C ASN A 196 -42.55 -18.23 -7.74
N LYS A 197 -42.22 -17.06 -7.15
CA LYS A 197 -43.17 -15.96 -6.91
C LYS A 197 -43.80 -15.44 -8.20
N LEU A 198 -43.02 -15.31 -9.27
CA LEU A 198 -43.53 -14.88 -10.59
C LEU A 198 -44.47 -15.92 -11.18
N LYS A 199 -44.13 -17.21 -11.10
CA LYS A 199 -45.01 -18.31 -11.54
C LYS A 199 -46.32 -18.36 -10.75
N THR A 200 -46.29 -18.11 -9.44
CA THR A 200 -47.53 -18.07 -8.63
C THR A 200 -48.42 -16.89 -9.01
N LYS A 201 -47.84 -15.73 -9.38
CA LYS A 201 -48.62 -14.58 -9.86
C LYS A 201 -49.28 -14.80 -11.22
N ILE A 202 -48.66 -15.57 -12.11
CA ILE A 202 -49.20 -15.87 -13.45
C ILE A 202 -50.38 -16.85 -13.38
N ILE A 203 -50.45 -17.71 -12.36
CA ILE A 203 -51.52 -18.70 -12.19
C ILE A 203 -52.78 -18.11 -11.50
N ILE A 204 -52.66 -16.93 -10.88
CA ILE A 204 -53.74 -16.29 -10.11
C ILE A 204 -54.45 -15.18 -10.93
N ASN A 205 -54.00 -14.91 -12.16
CA ASN A 205 -54.67 -14.05 -13.14
C ASN A 205 -55.18 -14.89 -14.31
#